data_AF-A0A3L7W6E1-F1
#
_entry.id   AF-A0A3L7W6E1-F1
#
_cell.length_a   1.000
_cell.length_b   1.000
_cell.length_c   1.000
_cell.angle_alpha   90.00
_cell.angle_beta   90.00
_cell.angle_gamma   90.00
#
_symmetry.space_group_name_H-M   'P 1'
#
loop_
_entity.id
_entity.type
_entity.pdbx_description
1 polymer ?
#
loop_
_entity_poly.entity_id
_entity_poly.type
_entity_poly.pdbx_seq_one_letter_code
_entity_poly.pdbx_strand_id
1 'polypeptide(L)' 'MPFHTTMTPYNIIPVATPDTAQIWEGAKNGKLMVQKCSSCGFLNWPPSIWCGKCK' A
#
# COMPACT_ATOMS: atom_id res chain seq x y z
N MET A 1 5.65 -25.04 9.19
CA MET A 1 4.63 -24.30 8.40
C MET A 1 5.13 -24.24 6.96
N PRO A 2 4.66 -25.10 6.05
CA PRO A 2 5.21 -25.13 4.70
C PRO A 2 4.51 -24.12 3.77
N PHE A 3 5.33 -23.45 2.98
CA PHE A 3 5.08 -22.90 1.64
C PHE A 3 3.94 -21.87 1.47
N HIS A 4 4.31 -20.60 1.24
CA HIS A 4 3.69 -19.77 0.20
C HIS A 4 4.80 -19.12 -0.63
N THR A 5 4.88 -19.56 -1.88
CA THR A 5 5.76 -19.06 -2.95
C THR A 5 5.21 -17.73 -3.46
N THR A 6 6.01 -16.68 -3.51
CA THR A 6 5.70 -15.54 -4.40
C THR A 6 6.97 -14.94 -4.99
N MET A 7 7.06 -15.08 -6.32
CA MET A 7 7.91 -14.39 -7.29
C MET A 7 9.42 -14.71 -7.31
N THR A 8 9.77 -15.93 -7.73
CA THR A 8 11.12 -16.27 -8.23
C THR A 8 11.53 -15.44 -9.47
N PRO A 9 12.83 -15.10 -9.62
CA PRO A 9 13.97 -15.74 -8.96
C PRO A 9 14.48 -15.03 -7.70
N TYR A 10 13.86 -13.94 -7.25
CA TYR A 10 14.31 -13.22 -6.05
C TYR A 10 13.24 -13.34 -4.98
N ASN A 11 13.58 -13.98 -3.86
CA ASN A 11 12.73 -14.11 -2.68
C ASN A 11 12.53 -12.73 -1.99
N ILE A 12 11.91 -11.80 -2.69
CA ILE A 12 11.65 -10.43 -2.26
C ILE A 12 10.29 -10.36 -1.61
N ILE A 13 10.27 -10.54 -0.29
CA ILE A 13 9.11 -10.15 0.50
C ILE A 13 9.08 -8.61 0.50
N PRO A 14 7.97 -7.98 0.07
CA PRO A 14 7.84 -6.53 0.12
C PRO A 14 8.07 -6.03 1.55
N VAL A 15 9.06 -5.15 1.71
CA VAL A 15 9.33 -4.50 3.00
C VAL A 15 8.53 -3.21 3.06
N ALA A 16 7.87 -2.98 4.18
CA ALA A 16 7.16 -1.73 4.43
C ALA A 16 8.15 -0.55 4.40
N THR A 17 7.84 0.45 3.58
CA THR A 17 8.48 1.77 3.59
C THR A 17 7.67 2.73 4.47
N PRO A 18 8.22 3.86 4.92
CA PRO A 18 7.44 4.87 5.64
C PRO A 18 6.12 5.26 4.94
N ASP A 19 6.14 5.37 3.60
CA ASP A 19 4.97 5.73 2.78
C ASP A 19 3.89 4.63 2.73
N THR A 20 4.29 3.36 2.90
CA THR A 20 3.38 2.21 2.84
C THR A 20 3.08 1.62 4.22
N ALA A 21 3.72 2.09 5.28
CA ALA A 21 3.60 1.57 6.65
C ALA A 21 2.14 1.49 7.10
N GLN A 22 1.35 2.52 6.85
CA GLN A 22 -0.06 2.55 7.25
C GLN A 22 -0.90 1.47 6.56
N ILE A 23 -0.58 1.10 5.31
CA ILE A 23 -1.28 0.05 4.57
C ILE A 23 -0.97 -1.30 5.18
N TRP A 24 0.29 -1.56 5.50
CA TRP A 24 0.71 -2.80 6.13
C TRP A 24 0.13 -2.95 7.54
N GLU A 25 0.11 -1.88 8.34
CA GLU A 25 -0.53 -1.89 9.66
C GLU A 25 -2.05 -2.09 9.56
N GLY A 26 -2.72 -1.46 8.58
CA GLY A 26 -4.12 -1.71 8.31
C GLY A 26 -4.37 -3.17 7.94
N ALA A 27 -3.58 -3.73 7.02
CA ALA A 27 -3.70 -5.11 6.58
C ALA A 27 -3.53 -6.10 7.74
N LYS A 28 -2.56 -5.90 8.64
CA LYS A 28 -2.39 -6.70 9.88
C LYS A 28 -3.65 -6.69 10.76
N ASN A 29 -4.43 -5.62 10.72
CA ASN A 29 -5.67 -5.44 11.47
C ASN A 29 -6.94 -5.77 10.66
N GLY A 30 -6.82 -6.35 9.46
CA GLY A 30 -7.97 -6.65 8.59
C GLY A 30 -8.66 -5.41 8.02
N LYS A 31 -7.95 -4.28 7.92
CA LYS A 31 -8.45 -3.00 7.43
C LYS A 31 -7.83 -2.65 6.07
N LEU A 32 -8.67 -2.25 5.12
CA LEU A 32 -8.22 -1.64 3.87
C LEU A 32 -7.93 -0.16 4.11
N MET A 33 -6.70 0.25 3.84
CA MET A 33 -6.26 1.64 3.95
C MET A 33 -6.09 2.25 2.57
N VAL A 34 -6.60 3.46 2.37
CA VAL A 34 -6.52 4.18 1.09
C VAL A 34 -6.07 5.61 1.36
N GLN A 35 -5.18 6.14 0.50
CA GLN A 35 -4.69 7.51 0.63
C GLN A 35 -5.77 8.50 0.19
N LYS A 36 -6.18 9.41 1.08
CA LYS A 36 -7.14 10.47 0.76
C LYS A 36 -6.39 11.77 0.45
N CYS A 37 -6.69 12.39 -0.70
CA CYS A 37 -6.16 13.70 -1.05
C CYS A 37 -6.64 14.76 -0.04
N SER A 38 -5.72 15.54 0.50
CA SER A 38 -6.03 16.62 1.46
C SER A 38 -6.76 17.81 0.82
N SER A 39 -6.60 18.03 -0.48
CA SER A 39 -7.23 19.14 -1.20
C SER A 39 -8.64 18.80 -1.69
N CYS A 40 -8.80 17.74 -2.50
CA CYS A 40 -10.09 17.41 -3.12
C CYS A 40 -10.81 16.21 -2.48
N GLY A 41 -10.19 15.52 -1.52
CA GLY A 41 -10.78 14.34 -0.89
C GLY A 41 -10.80 13.06 -1.74
N PHE A 42 -10.25 13.07 -2.96
CA PHE A 42 -10.16 11.88 -3.82
C PHE A 42 -9.36 10.76 -3.15
N LEU A 43 -9.84 9.52 -3.27
CA LEU A 43 -9.20 8.33 -2.74
C LEU A 43 -8.26 7.73 -3.80
N ASN A 44 -6.96 7.71 -3.52
CA ASN A 44 -5.93 7.16 -4.40
C ASN A 44 -5.61 5.72 -3.99
N TRP A 45 -5.86 4.79 -4.90
CA TRP A 45 -5.42 3.41 -4.82
C TRP A 45 -4.92 2.93 -6.20
N PRO A 46 -3.64 2.54 -6.35
CA PRO A 46 -2.58 2.55 -5.33
C PRO A 46 -2.26 3.95 -4.79
N PRO A 47 -1.61 4.07 -3.61
CA PRO A 47 -1.10 5.34 -3.12
C PRO A 47 -0.19 5.98 -4.16
N SER A 48 -0.26 7.30 -4.27
CA SER A 48 0.51 8.07 -5.24
C SER A 48 1.04 9.32 -4.58
N ILE A 49 2.21 9.77 -5.03
CA ILE A 49 2.77 11.06 -4.63
C ILE A 49 1.88 12.22 -5.12
N TRP A 50 1.15 12.02 -6.23
CA TRP A 50 0.26 13.01 -6.83
C TRP A 50 -1.19 12.54 -6.84
N CYS A 51 -2.12 13.45 -6.58
CA CYS A 51 -3.54 13.17 -6.69
C CYS A 51 -3.96 13.07 -8.16
N GLY A 52 -4.55 11.94 -8.56
CA GLY A 52 -5.02 11.73 -9.93
C GLY A 52 -6.14 12.68 -10.38
N LYS A 53 -6.80 13.39 -9.44
CA LYS A 53 -7.85 14.38 -9.73
C LYS A 53 -7.38 15.83 -9.70
N CYS A 54 -6.50 16.20 -8.76
CA CYS A 54 -6.04 17.59 -8.65
C CYS A 54 -5.13 17.99 -9.80
N LYS A 55 -4.31 17.03 -10.28
CA LYS A 55 -3.16 17.27 -11.16
C LYS A 55 -2.35 18.47 -10.73
#